data_AF-A0A7W2AVI2-F1
#
_entry.id   AF-A0A7W2AVI2-F1
#
_cell.length_a   1.000
_cell.length_b   1.000
_cell.length_c   1.000
_cell.angle_alpha   90.00
_cell.angle_beta   90.00
_cell.angle_gamma   90.00
#
_symmetry.space_group_name_H-M   'P 1'
#
loop_
_entity.id
_entity.type
_entity.pdbx_description
1 polymer ?
#
loop_
_entity_poly.entity_id
_entity_poly.type
_entity_poly.pdbx_seq_one_letter_code
_entity_poly.pdbx_strand_id
1 'polypeptide(L)'
;MNKTLQVIVLSLLCLTLSACANMNAKDDVIGMWQGGGKLLNIYPGNPDYQQVWIDYIEAHNARDLDKIASMNAEGWIGYTNTGEIVSGTEAQIQFLGEWFQSPADPRWEIRFMVANDTDEEQWLTTGNDLTYIDESGQSVREHHMHDVQIVDGKIKTVKIYARAVPNTPASRLDRAIRERWSMGKPEEMLACYFEDAAELFPQSFSGFFGHENIRGRYQMAFAEGSAALGSRIDSSIGGYTDLGDGYFIYDAVGKTVSSEGETLWQGLMAGIGREVEGTPKLIQFMAHNPLPEDVNFLPPNPDEVNAMLDSLPRATDMDPALAAHLGRMSEAWQSHDLDALMDEFCDDARMVTDGSLFPVRGLDGIRAHLGDFMAAIEDDSEFKRGGKLDYIVTGYHPMNDLHARAYGAWVVRTAEGSPVFMGGFGNVYRRVGDQMKVVMDAGGTVPFPTAEEWEEMQAAEAAAQEG
;
A
#
# COMPACT_ATOMS: atom_id res chain seq x y z
N MET A 1 -60.28 -9.36 20.44
CA MET A 1 -58.84 -9.53 20.76
C MET A 1 -58.73 -9.98 22.21
N ASN A 2 -58.05 -11.10 22.48
CA ASN A 2 -58.05 -11.74 23.81
C ASN A 2 -57.31 -10.86 24.83
N LYS A 3 -57.87 -10.61 26.02
CA LYS A 3 -57.27 -9.73 27.05
C LYS A 3 -55.85 -10.18 27.44
N THR A 4 -55.59 -11.48 27.38
CA THR A 4 -54.26 -12.07 27.60
C THR A 4 -53.24 -11.68 26.52
N LEU A 5 -53.69 -11.51 25.26
CA LEU A 5 -52.83 -11.11 24.15
C LEU A 5 -52.47 -9.63 24.21
N GLN A 6 -53.38 -8.77 24.70
CA GLN A 6 -53.08 -7.35 24.94
C GLN A 6 -52.06 -7.13 26.05
N VAL A 7 -52.09 -7.93 27.12
CA VAL A 7 -51.11 -7.82 28.22
C VAL A 7 -49.72 -8.28 27.79
N ILE A 8 -49.62 -9.35 26.99
CA ILE A 8 -48.32 -9.84 26.47
C ILE A 8 -47.71 -8.85 25.47
N VAL A 9 -48.51 -8.27 24.57
CA VAL A 9 -48.02 -7.25 23.60
C VAL A 9 -47.60 -5.97 24.31
N LEU A 10 -48.32 -5.51 25.35
CA LEU A 10 -47.93 -4.33 26.12
C LEU A 10 -46.67 -4.57 26.97
N SER A 11 -46.45 -5.80 27.44
CA SER A 11 -45.25 -6.19 28.21
C SER A 11 -44.01 -6.32 27.32
N LEU A 12 -44.15 -6.86 26.11
CA LEU A 12 -43.07 -6.92 25.12
C LEU A 12 -42.71 -5.54 24.56
N LEU A 13 -43.69 -4.62 24.43
CA LEU A 13 -43.43 -3.23 24.02
C LEU A 13 -42.70 -2.44 25.13
N CYS A 14 -42.95 -2.72 26.41
CA CYS A 14 -42.20 -2.12 27.53
C CYS A 14 -40.78 -2.70 27.68
N LEU A 15 -40.56 -3.98 27.32
CA LEU A 15 -39.23 -4.59 27.32
C LEU A 15 -38.36 -4.14 26.14
N THR A 16 -38.93 -3.80 24.99
CA THR A 16 -38.18 -3.20 23.87
C THR A 16 -37.92 -1.70 24.04
N LEU A 17 -38.73 -0.99 24.83
CA LEU A 17 -38.46 0.42 25.17
C LEU A 17 -37.41 0.62 26.27
N SER A 18 -37.11 -0.39 27.09
CA SER A 18 -36.01 -0.31 28.08
C SER A 18 -34.64 -0.73 27.53
N ALA A 19 -34.57 -1.33 26.34
CA ALA A 19 -33.30 -1.68 25.68
C ALA A 19 -32.70 -0.49 24.88
N CYS A 20 -33.44 0.61 24.73
CA CYS A 20 -32.93 1.87 24.17
C CYS A 20 -32.69 2.94 25.25
N ALA A 21 -32.63 2.56 26.53
CA ALA A 21 -32.32 3.47 27.62
C ALA A 21 -30.81 3.49 27.89
N ASN A 22 -30.19 4.63 27.55
CA ASN A 22 -28.90 5.16 28.02
C ASN A 22 -27.63 4.37 27.67
N MET A 23 -27.02 4.70 26.52
CA MET A 23 -25.55 4.74 26.42
C MET A 23 -24.92 5.96 27.12
N ASN A 24 -25.73 6.80 27.80
CA ASN A 24 -25.29 7.94 28.62
C ASN A 24 -24.96 7.54 30.07
N ALA A 25 -24.53 6.31 30.33
CA ALA A 25 -24.06 5.95 31.66
C ALA A 25 -22.72 6.65 31.91
N LYS A 26 -22.76 7.85 32.50
CA LYS A 26 -21.60 8.59 33.03
C LYS A 26 -20.77 7.78 34.04
N ASP A 27 -21.20 6.57 34.40
CA ASP A 27 -20.51 5.70 35.34
C ASP A 27 -19.40 4.87 34.70
N ASP A 28 -19.35 4.78 33.36
CA ASP A 28 -18.31 4.01 32.64
C ASP A 28 -17.20 4.92 32.10
N VAL A 29 -15.99 4.76 32.63
CA VAL A 29 -14.79 5.44 32.11
C VAL A 29 -14.35 4.77 30.81
N ILE A 30 -14.39 5.49 29.69
CA ILE A 30 -13.99 5.01 28.35
C ILE A 30 -12.61 5.48 27.92
N GLY A 31 -12.00 6.39 28.69
CA GLY A 31 -10.68 6.91 28.37
C GLY A 31 -10.17 7.91 29.41
N MET A 32 -9.05 8.54 29.09
CA MET A 32 -8.46 9.60 29.89
C MET A 32 -7.90 10.70 29.00
N TRP A 33 -7.96 11.93 29.49
CA TRP A 33 -7.26 13.07 28.92
C TRP A 33 -6.16 13.52 29.90
N GLN A 34 -4.97 13.83 29.37
CA GLN A 34 -3.87 14.36 30.15
C GLN A 34 -3.33 15.64 29.51
N GLY A 35 -3.29 16.72 30.30
CA GLY A 35 -2.79 18.01 29.83
C GLY A 35 -2.69 19.02 30.96
N GLY A 36 -1.72 19.94 30.88
CA GLY A 36 -1.52 20.99 31.89
C GLY A 36 -1.27 20.46 33.32
N GLY A 37 -0.71 19.26 33.45
CA GLY A 37 -0.50 18.59 34.74
C GLY A 37 -1.76 17.97 35.38
N LYS A 38 -2.89 17.98 34.68
CA LYS A 38 -4.13 17.30 35.10
C LYS A 38 -4.32 15.99 34.34
N LEU A 39 -4.99 15.06 35.00
CA LEU A 39 -5.53 13.83 34.43
C LEU A 39 -7.04 13.84 34.65
N LEU A 40 -7.82 13.71 33.58
CA LEU A 40 -9.28 13.69 33.61
C LEU A 40 -9.79 12.39 33.02
N ASN A 41 -10.84 11.81 33.62
CA ASN A 41 -11.55 10.69 33.03
C ASN A 41 -12.44 11.17 31.88
N ILE A 42 -12.59 10.33 30.87
CA ILE A 42 -13.52 10.52 29.76
C ILE A 42 -14.63 9.49 29.87
N TYR A 43 -15.87 9.94 29.67
CA TYR A 43 -17.10 9.16 29.72
C TYR A 43 -17.82 9.22 28.35
N PRO A 44 -18.73 8.29 28.04
CA PRO A 44 -19.61 8.41 26.90
C PRO A 44 -20.39 9.73 26.94
N GLY A 45 -20.30 10.52 25.87
CA GLY A 45 -21.01 11.80 25.75
C GLY A 45 -22.37 11.67 25.08
N ASN A 46 -23.12 12.78 25.04
CA ASN A 46 -24.44 12.80 24.40
C ASN A 46 -24.34 12.63 22.87
N PRO A 47 -24.91 11.57 22.26
CA PRO A 47 -24.84 11.34 20.82
C PRO A 47 -25.54 12.42 19.98
N ASP A 48 -26.48 13.19 20.53
CA ASP A 48 -27.17 14.28 19.81
C ASP A 48 -26.20 15.36 19.31
N TYR A 49 -25.03 15.48 19.92
CA TYR A 49 -23.96 16.38 19.51
C TYR A 49 -23.35 16.04 18.14
N GLN A 50 -23.53 14.81 17.66
CA GLN A 50 -23.14 14.45 16.30
C GLN A 50 -23.93 15.28 15.27
N GLN A 51 -25.21 15.55 15.51
CA GLN A 51 -26.03 16.36 14.60
C GLN A 51 -25.56 17.80 14.53
N VAL A 52 -25.07 18.36 15.65
CA VAL A 52 -24.48 19.71 15.67
C VAL A 52 -23.30 19.80 14.71
N TRP A 53 -22.43 18.79 14.68
CA TRP A 53 -21.29 18.76 13.76
C TRP A 53 -21.69 18.50 12.31
N ILE A 54 -22.65 17.61 12.07
CA ILE A 54 -23.22 17.36 10.73
C ILE A 54 -23.72 18.67 10.12
N ASP A 55 -24.60 19.39 10.84
CA ASP A 55 -25.16 20.67 10.39
C ASP A 55 -24.05 21.72 10.16
N TYR A 56 -22.98 21.69 10.95
CA TYR A 56 -21.87 22.62 10.83
C TYR A 56 -21.05 22.36 9.57
N ILE A 57 -20.72 21.10 9.28
CA ILE A 57 -20.03 20.69 8.06
C ILE A 57 -20.90 20.95 6.82
N GLU A 58 -22.21 20.71 6.89
CA GLU A 58 -23.14 21.08 5.82
C GLU A 58 -23.11 22.59 5.53
N ALA A 59 -23.11 23.42 6.58
CA ALA A 59 -23.00 24.87 6.43
C ALA A 59 -21.65 25.29 5.80
N HIS A 60 -20.53 24.63 6.15
CA HIS A 60 -19.23 24.87 5.52
C HIS A 60 -19.24 24.50 4.03
N ASN A 61 -19.76 23.32 3.69
CA ASN A 61 -19.88 22.86 2.31
C ASN A 61 -20.86 23.71 1.48
N ALA A 62 -21.88 24.29 2.11
CA ALA A 62 -22.81 25.25 1.51
C ALA A 62 -22.26 26.68 1.46
N ARG A 63 -21.13 26.94 2.12
CA ARG A 63 -20.52 28.27 2.31
C ARG A 63 -21.46 29.26 3.02
N ASP A 64 -22.32 28.75 3.89
CA ASP A 64 -23.33 29.53 4.63
C ASP A 64 -22.71 30.13 5.90
N LEU A 65 -22.05 31.28 5.73
CA LEU A 65 -21.36 31.99 6.81
C LEU A 65 -22.30 32.44 7.93
N ASP A 66 -23.55 32.79 7.62
CA ASP A 66 -24.55 33.20 8.62
C ASP A 66 -24.97 32.01 9.50
N LYS A 67 -25.18 30.85 8.87
CA LYS A 67 -25.48 29.61 9.59
C LYS A 67 -24.31 29.20 10.47
N ILE A 68 -23.07 29.21 9.95
CA ILE A 68 -21.85 28.92 10.73
C ILE A 68 -21.77 29.84 11.95
N ALA A 69 -21.94 31.16 11.75
CA ALA A 69 -21.89 32.14 12.83
C ALA A 69 -22.95 31.89 13.91
N SER A 70 -24.17 31.49 13.52
CA SER A 70 -25.28 31.23 14.45
C SER A 70 -25.04 30.02 15.35
N MET A 71 -24.25 29.05 14.88
CA MET A 71 -23.93 27.79 15.55
C MET A 71 -22.76 27.91 16.54
N ASN A 72 -22.02 29.02 16.49
CA ASN A 72 -20.94 29.28 17.43
C ASN A 72 -21.46 29.77 18.79
N ALA A 73 -20.87 29.24 19.85
CA ALA A 73 -21.04 29.75 21.21
C ALA A 73 -20.28 31.07 21.39
N GLU A 74 -20.65 31.84 22.41
CA GLU A 74 -19.91 33.06 22.78
C GLU A 74 -18.45 32.73 23.07
N GLY A 75 -17.53 33.51 22.50
CA GLY A 75 -16.09 33.30 22.65
C GLY A 75 -15.57 32.04 21.98
N TRP A 76 -16.08 31.70 20.79
CA TRP A 76 -15.59 30.62 19.94
C TRP A 76 -14.07 30.71 19.72
N ILE A 77 -13.36 29.58 19.72
CA ILE A 77 -11.91 29.51 19.42
C ILE A 77 -11.61 28.32 18.50
N GLY A 78 -10.84 28.55 17.44
CA GLY A 78 -10.31 27.53 16.56
C GLY A 78 -8.79 27.42 16.68
N TYR A 79 -8.27 26.19 16.82
CA TYR A 79 -6.86 25.86 16.69
C TYR A 79 -6.67 25.12 15.37
N THR A 80 -6.01 25.76 14.41
CA THR A 80 -5.81 25.19 13.07
C THR A 80 -4.73 24.10 13.09
N ASN A 81 -4.67 23.30 12.03
CA ASN A 81 -3.60 22.33 11.81
C ASN A 81 -2.21 22.97 11.60
N THR A 82 -2.15 24.28 11.31
CA THR A 82 -0.92 25.07 11.15
C THR A 82 -0.44 25.70 12.46
N GLY A 83 -1.19 25.54 13.56
CA GLY A 83 -0.87 26.12 14.87
C GLY A 83 -1.35 27.56 15.06
N GLU A 84 -2.11 28.10 14.11
CA GLU A 84 -2.76 29.41 14.24
C GLU A 84 -3.98 29.31 15.16
N ILE A 85 -4.25 30.40 15.88
CA ILE A 85 -5.41 30.51 16.77
C ILE A 85 -6.35 31.56 16.20
N VAL A 86 -7.56 31.14 15.83
CA VAL A 86 -8.64 32.02 15.38
C VAL A 86 -9.59 32.23 16.55
N SER A 87 -9.72 33.47 17.04
CA SER A 87 -10.49 33.78 18.24
C SER A 87 -11.69 34.66 17.92
N GLY A 88 -12.89 34.16 18.23
CA GLY A 88 -14.16 34.82 18.03
C GLY A 88 -14.82 34.50 16.69
N THR A 89 -16.16 34.53 16.67
CA THR A 89 -16.97 34.24 15.47
C THR A 89 -16.65 35.19 14.33
N GLU A 90 -16.43 36.48 14.58
CA GLU A 90 -16.12 37.45 13.53
C GLU A 90 -14.81 37.10 12.79
N ALA A 91 -13.76 36.76 13.53
CA ALA A 91 -12.48 36.35 12.96
C ALA A 91 -12.60 35.06 12.15
N GLN A 92 -13.38 34.09 12.64
CA GLN A 92 -13.65 32.86 11.89
C GLN A 92 -14.38 33.13 10.57
N ILE A 93 -15.45 33.93 10.60
CA ILE A 93 -16.24 34.23 9.41
C ILE A 93 -15.42 35.01 8.38
N GLN A 94 -14.56 35.93 8.82
CA GLN A 94 -13.62 36.59 7.93
C GLN A 94 -12.68 35.58 7.25
N PHE A 95 -12.02 34.72 8.05
CA PHE A 95 -11.11 33.69 7.55
C PHE A 95 -11.79 32.76 6.54
N LEU A 96 -12.96 32.22 6.87
CA LEU A 96 -13.73 31.34 6.00
C LEU A 96 -14.22 32.07 4.74
N GLY A 97 -14.64 33.33 4.87
CA GLY A 97 -15.07 34.14 3.74
C GLY A 97 -13.96 34.35 2.71
N GLU A 98 -12.74 34.62 3.16
CA GLU A 98 -11.55 34.71 2.30
C GLU A 98 -11.24 33.36 1.64
N TRP A 99 -11.25 32.27 2.41
CA TRP A 99 -10.96 30.93 1.89
C TRP A 99 -12.00 30.46 0.86
N PHE A 100 -13.29 30.66 1.12
CA PHE A 100 -14.38 30.28 0.21
C PHE A 100 -14.42 31.09 -1.10
N GLN A 101 -13.83 32.29 -1.11
CA GLN A 101 -13.69 33.10 -2.33
C GLN A 101 -12.43 32.76 -3.12
N SER A 102 -11.47 32.07 -2.50
CA SER A 102 -10.27 31.61 -3.19
C SER A 102 -10.57 30.46 -4.17
N PRO A 103 -9.66 30.18 -5.13
CA PRO A 103 -9.75 29.01 -5.99
C PRO A 103 -9.70 27.66 -5.27
N ALA A 104 -9.42 27.65 -3.95
CA ALA A 104 -9.20 26.41 -3.21
C ALA A 104 -10.44 25.51 -3.08
N ASP A 105 -11.66 26.05 -3.23
CA ASP A 105 -12.94 25.30 -3.16
C ASP A 105 -12.95 24.16 -2.10
N PRO A 106 -12.75 24.49 -0.82
CA PRO A 106 -12.61 23.46 0.21
C PRO A 106 -13.92 22.70 0.44
N ARG A 107 -13.82 21.38 0.63
CA ARG A 107 -14.94 20.45 0.86
C ARG A 107 -14.61 19.46 1.96
N TRP A 108 -15.58 19.21 2.83
CA TRP A 108 -15.45 18.29 3.96
C TRP A 108 -16.37 17.08 3.83
N GLU A 109 -15.86 15.90 4.16
CA GLU A 109 -16.63 14.65 4.25
C GLU A 109 -16.40 14.00 5.63
N ILE A 110 -17.47 13.77 6.40
CA ILE A 110 -17.37 13.15 7.72
C ILE A 110 -17.08 11.65 7.57
N ARG A 111 -16.13 11.13 8.36
CA ARG A 111 -15.72 9.71 8.38
C ARG A 111 -16.22 8.97 9.61
N PHE A 112 -16.14 9.58 10.79
CA PHE A 112 -16.66 9.01 12.03
C PHE A 112 -16.84 10.10 13.07
N MET A 113 -17.65 9.84 14.09
CA MET A 113 -17.89 10.74 15.22
C MET A 113 -18.02 9.95 16.52
N VAL A 114 -17.43 10.46 17.60
CA VAL A 114 -17.54 9.89 18.95
C VAL A 114 -17.82 11.02 19.93
N ALA A 115 -19.01 11.02 20.52
CA ALA A 115 -19.34 11.93 21.61
C ALA A 115 -18.65 11.45 22.90
N ASN A 116 -17.92 12.34 23.54
CA ASN A 116 -17.14 12.03 24.72
C ASN A 116 -17.17 13.21 25.68
N ASP A 117 -17.48 12.95 26.94
CA ASP A 117 -17.64 13.99 27.97
C ASP A 117 -16.56 13.82 29.04
N THR A 118 -16.17 14.93 29.66
CA THR A 118 -15.50 14.92 30.95
C THR A 118 -16.50 15.31 32.04
N ASP A 119 -16.08 15.34 33.30
CA ASP A 119 -16.93 15.82 34.39
C ASP A 119 -17.37 17.29 34.21
N GLU A 120 -16.58 18.10 33.48
CA GLU A 120 -16.77 19.55 33.36
C GLU A 120 -17.19 19.99 31.95
N GLU A 121 -16.86 19.23 30.91
CA GLU A 121 -16.96 19.67 29.51
C GLU A 121 -17.51 18.58 28.59
N GLN A 122 -18.19 19.02 27.53
CA GLN A 122 -18.79 18.16 26.51
C GLN A 122 -18.00 18.25 25.23
N TRP A 123 -17.59 17.11 24.70
CA TRP A 123 -16.72 17.03 23.53
C TRP A 123 -17.26 16.06 22.47
N LEU A 124 -16.86 16.32 21.23
CA LEU A 124 -17.05 15.43 20.09
C LEU A 124 -15.71 15.30 19.38
N THR A 125 -15.21 14.08 19.26
CA THR A 125 -14.04 13.76 18.44
C THR A 125 -14.50 13.18 17.11
N THR A 126 -14.05 13.73 15.99
CA THR A 126 -14.57 13.40 14.66
C THR A 126 -13.49 13.40 13.58
N GLY A 127 -13.45 12.32 12.79
CA GLY A 127 -12.62 12.22 11.60
C GLY A 127 -13.33 12.81 10.39
N ASN A 128 -12.66 13.65 9.62
CA ASN A 128 -13.20 14.32 8.44
C ASN A 128 -12.13 14.30 7.35
N ASP A 129 -12.52 14.17 6.09
CA ASP A 129 -11.61 14.44 4.98
C ASP A 129 -11.85 15.83 4.45
N LEU A 130 -10.78 16.61 4.32
CA LEU A 130 -10.79 17.90 3.62
C LEU A 130 -10.20 17.70 2.23
N THR A 131 -10.91 18.17 1.20
CA THR A 131 -10.38 18.27 -0.17
C THR A 131 -10.37 19.74 -0.60
N TYR A 132 -9.29 20.20 -1.22
CA TYR A 132 -9.16 21.57 -1.74
C TYR A 132 -8.20 21.61 -2.93
N ILE A 133 -8.16 22.72 -3.65
CA ILE A 133 -7.20 23.01 -4.71
C ILE A 133 -6.06 23.87 -4.13
N ASP A 134 -4.82 23.44 -4.29
CA ASP A 134 -3.65 24.20 -3.84
C ASP A 134 -3.26 25.32 -4.83
N GLU A 135 -2.23 26.09 -4.46
CA GLU A 135 -1.71 27.20 -5.28
C GLU A 135 -1.19 26.76 -6.66
N SER A 136 -0.84 25.47 -6.82
CA SER A 136 -0.39 24.90 -8.10
C SER A 136 -1.55 24.44 -8.98
N GLY A 137 -2.79 24.49 -8.48
CA GLY A 137 -3.97 23.97 -9.16
C GLY A 137 -4.18 22.46 -8.96
N GLN A 138 -3.41 21.81 -8.08
CA GLN A 138 -3.60 20.39 -7.76
C GLN A 138 -4.67 20.19 -6.69
N SER A 139 -5.46 19.12 -6.85
CA SER A 139 -6.36 18.67 -5.79
C SER A 139 -5.56 18.00 -4.67
N VAL A 140 -5.65 18.58 -3.48
CA VAL A 140 -5.09 18.08 -2.22
C VAL A 140 -6.20 17.47 -1.39
N ARG A 141 -5.88 16.38 -0.68
CA ARG A 141 -6.74 15.77 0.33
C ARG A 141 -5.98 15.67 1.65
N GLU A 142 -6.65 15.98 2.74
CA GLU A 142 -6.13 15.83 4.10
C GLU A 142 -7.10 15.02 4.93
N HIS A 143 -6.57 14.19 5.82
CA HIS A 143 -7.34 13.55 6.87
C HIS A 143 -7.28 14.42 8.11
N HIS A 144 -8.41 14.98 8.52
CA HIS A 144 -8.57 15.82 9.69
C HIS A 144 -9.19 15.04 10.84
N MET A 145 -8.64 15.21 12.03
CA MET A 145 -9.28 14.91 13.31
C MET A 145 -9.67 16.23 13.94
N HIS A 146 -10.97 16.42 14.18
CA HIS A 146 -11.47 17.56 14.94
C HIS A 146 -11.82 17.12 16.35
N ASP A 147 -11.37 17.88 17.33
CA ASP A 147 -11.82 17.80 18.71
C ASP A 147 -12.65 19.04 19.03
N VAL A 148 -13.95 18.84 19.24
CA VAL A 148 -14.98 19.89 19.19
C VAL A 148 -15.65 20.00 20.55
N GLN A 149 -15.48 21.13 21.21
CA GLN A 149 -16.17 21.44 22.46
C GLN A 149 -17.55 22.01 22.17
N ILE A 150 -18.57 21.51 22.86
CA ILE A 150 -19.95 21.96 22.73
C ILE A 150 -20.40 22.57 24.06
N VAL A 151 -21.05 23.73 23.98
CA VAL A 151 -21.67 24.43 25.12
C VAL A 151 -23.06 24.87 24.69
N ASP A 152 -24.08 24.47 25.45
CA ASP A 152 -25.49 24.79 25.17
C ASP A 152 -25.92 24.47 23.72
N GLY A 153 -25.43 23.34 23.18
CA GLY A 153 -25.71 22.89 21.82
C GLY A 153 -25.01 23.69 20.72
N LYS A 154 -24.05 24.56 21.08
CA LYS A 154 -23.27 25.38 20.16
C LYS A 154 -21.78 25.06 20.23
N ILE A 155 -21.06 25.30 19.14
CA ILE A 155 -19.63 25.00 19.04
C ILE A 155 -18.84 26.10 19.77
N LYS A 156 -18.05 25.72 20.76
CA LYS A 156 -17.23 26.63 21.56
C LYS A 156 -15.76 26.58 21.17
N THR A 157 -15.23 25.39 20.94
CA THR A 157 -13.82 25.20 20.57
C THR A 157 -13.72 24.16 19.48
N VAL A 158 -12.84 24.38 18.49
CA VAL A 158 -12.47 23.36 17.49
C VAL A 158 -10.95 23.26 17.47
N LYS A 159 -10.41 22.06 17.67
CA LYS A 159 -8.98 21.77 17.48
C LYS A 159 -8.81 20.85 16.29
N ILE A 160 -7.96 21.22 15.34
CA ILE A 160 -7.78 20.49 14.09
C ILE A 160 -6.39 19.87 14.09
N TYR A 161 -6.35 18.54 13.97
CA TYR A 161 -5.13 17.80 13.67
C TYR A 161 -5.28 17.24 12.26
N ALA A 162 -4.28 17.45 11.41
CA ALA A 162 -4.35 16.99 10.04
C ALA A 162 -3.13 16.16 9.66
N ARG A 163 -3.32 15.24 8.73
CA ARG A 163 -2.24 14.67 7.92
C ARG A 163 -2.58 14.82 6.45
N ALA A 164 -1.61 15.26 5.66
CA ALA A 164 -1.75 15.26 4.20
C ALA A 164 -1.85 13.83 3.68
N VAL A 165 -2.75 13.59 2.72
CA VAL A 165 -2.71 12.40 1.89
C VAL A 165 -1.58 12.61 0.87
N PRO A 166 -0.60 11.70 0.76
CA PRO A 166 0.45 11.84 -0.22
C PRO A 166 -0.13 12.07 -1.63
N ASN A 167 0.36 13.09 -2.34
CA ASN A 167 -0.01 13.39 -3.72
C ASN A 167 1.22 13.25 -4.64
N THR A 168 1.94 12.14 -4.49
CA THR A 168 3.04 11.79 -5.40
C THR A 168 2.48 11.15 -6.67
N PRO A 169 3.26 11.07 -7.76
CA PRO A 169 2.89 10.29 -8.94
C PRO A 169 2.49 8.85 -8.59
N ALA A 170 3.19 8.22 -7.64
CA ALA A 170 2.89 6.88 -7.17
C ALA A 170 1.53 6.78 -6.43
N SER A 171 1.19 7.72 -5.56
CA SER A 171 -0.11 7.68 -4.85
C SER A 171 -1.29 7.96 -5.78
N ARG A 172 -1.10 8.84 -6.78
CA ARG A 172 -2.09 9.06 -7.85
C ARG A 172 -2.28 7.81 -8.71
N LEU A 173 -1.19 7.14 -9.09
CA LEU A 173 -1.24 5.89 -9.84
C LEU A 173 -1.92 4.76 -9.06
N ASP A 174 -1.56 4.56 -7.80
CA ASP A 174 -2.16 3.57 -6.92
C ASP A 174 -3.68 3.75 -6.78
N ARG A 175 -4.14 4.99 -6.57
CA ARG A 175 -5.57 5.32 -6.55
C ARG A 175 -6.23 4.97 -7.88
N ALA A 176 -5.62 5.34 -9.00
CA ALA A 176 -6.17 5.04 -10.33
C ALA A 176 -6.28 3.52 -10.57
N ILE A 177 -5.28 2.74 -10.15
CA ILE A 177 -5.28 1.27 -10.20
C ILE A 177 -6.43 0.70 -9.38
N ARG A 178 -6.59 1.14 -8.12
CA ARG A 178 -7.68 0.66 -7.24
C ARG A 178 -9.07 0.97 -7.81
N GLU A 179 -9.26 2.19 -8.30
CA GLU A 179 -10.51 2.61 -8.93
C GLU A 179 -10.82 1.76 -10.17
N ARG A 180 -9.85 1.55 -11.07
CA ARG A 180 -10.04 0.79 -12.31
C ARG A 180 -10.23 -0.70 -12.06
N TRP A 181 -9.51 -1.26 -11.10
CA TRP A 181 -9.68 -2.65 -10.70
C TRP A 181 -11.13 -2.92 -10.28
N SER A 182 -11.71 -2.03 -9.47
CA SER A 182 -13.11 -2.15 -9.01
C SER A 182 -14.14 -2.12 -10.14
N MET A 183 -13.78 -1.62 -11.32
CA MET A 183 -14.65 -1.64 -12.50
C MET A 183 -14.73 -3.02 -13.16
N GLY A 184 -13.78 -3.93 -12.90
CA GLY A 184 -13.75 -5.27 -13.46
C GLY A 184 -13.62 -5.31 -14.98
N LYS A 185 -12.96 -4.31 -15.59
CA LYS A 185 -12.83 -4.18 -17.04
C LYS A 185 -11.36 -4.17 -17.46
N PRO A 186 -10.91 -5.13 -18.28
CA PRO A 186 -9.51 -5.20 -18.72
C PRO A 186 -9.01 -3.92 -19.42
N GLU A 187 -9.84 -3.30 -20.26
CA GLU A 187 -9.47 -2.09 -21.00
C GLU A 187 -9.29 -0.87 -20.08
N GLU A 188 -10.02 -0.79 -18.98
CA GLU A 188 -9.87 0.29 -17.99
C GLU A 188 -8.53 0.15 -17.26
N MET A 189 -8.09 -1.08 -16.98
CA MET A 189 -6.78 -1.33 -16.37
C MET A 189 -5.64 -0.83 -17.24
N LEU A 190 -5.71 -1.02 -18.57
CA LEU A 190 -4.64 -0.60 -19.50
C LEU A 190 -4.37 0.91 -19.46
N ALA A 191 -5.32 1.74 -19.04
CA ALA A 191 -5.09 3.17 -18.87
C ALA A 191 -4.01 3.50 -17.83
N CYS A 192 -3.72 2.57 -16.90
CA CYS A 192 -2.64 2.67 -15.93
C CYS A 192 -1.27 2.26 -16.48
N TYR A 193 -1.15 1.75 -17.71
CA TYR A 193 0.08 1.17 -18.24
C TYR A 193 0.56 1.90 -19.50
N PHE A 194 1.87 1.97 -19.69
CA PHE A 194 2.45 2.21 -21.02
C PHE A 194 2.30 0.97 -21.90
N GLU A 195 2.32 1.17 -23.22
CA GLU A 195 2.05 0.11 -24.21
C GLU A 195 3.04 -1.05 -24.12
N ASP A 196 4.30 -0.76 -23.79
CA ASP A 196 5.43 -1.67 -23.64
C ASP A 196 5.69 -2.06 -22.17
N ALA A 197 4.71 -1.83 -21.28
CA ALA A 197 4.86 -2.15 -19.87
C ALA A 197 5.00 -3.66 -19.63
N ALA A 198 5.54 -4.02 -18.46
CA ALA A 198 5.67 -5.40 -18.02
C ALA A 198 5.05 -5.59 -16.64
N GLU A 199 4.27 -6.66 -16.46
CA GLU A 199 3.98 -7.20 -15.13
C GLU A 199 4.80 -8.45 -14.90
N LEU A 200 5.46 -8.55 -13.75
CA LEU A 200 6.33 -9.66 -13.41
C LEU A 200 5.89 -10.29 -12.09
N PHE A 201 5.91 -11.62 -12.02
CA PHE A 201 5.65 -12.39 -10.81
C PHE A 201 6.88 -13.26 -10.52
N PRO A 202 7.89 -12.72 -9.81
CA PRO A 202 9.20 -13.35 -9.65
C PRO A 202 9.18 -14.80 -9.17
N GLN A 203 8.18 -15.19 -8.36
CA GLN A 203 8.03 -16.56 -7.84
C GLN A 203 7.66 -17.62 -8.90
N SER A 204 7.46 -17.24 -10.17
CA SER A 204 7.03 -18.16 -11.22
C SER A 204 7.72 -17.93 -12.57
N PHE A 205 8.65 -16.97 -12.64
CA PHE A 205 9.18 -16.42 -13.89
C PHE A 205 8.10 -15.92 -14.87
N SER A 206 6.84 -15.84 -14.44
CA SER A 206 5.77 -15.40 -15.29
C SER A 206 5.83 -13.89 -15.45
N GLY A 207 5.52 -13.44 -16.65
CA GLY A 207 5.37 -12.04 -16.94
C GLY A 207 4.43 -11.80 -18.10
N PHE A 208 3.74 -10.67 -18.05
CA PHE A 208 2.87 -10.20 -19.12
C PHE A 208 3.50 -8.94 -19.70
N PHE A 209 3.96 -9.06 -20.94
CA PHE A 209 4.71 -8.01 -21.62
C PHE A 209 3.85 -7.36 -22.69
N GLY A 210 3.72 -6.05 -22.60
CA GLY A 210 2.91 -5.23 -23.47
C GLY A 210 1.41 -5.32 -23.19
N HIS A 211 0.67 -4.33 -23.68
CA HIS A 211 -0.77 -4.18 -23.44
C HIS A 211 -1.58 -5.42 -23.83
N GLU A 212 -1.26 -6.11 -24.91
CA GLU A 212 -2.02 -7.29 -25.35
C GLU A 212 -2.02 -8.40 -24.29
N ASN A 213 -0.84 -8.75 -23.78
CA ASN A 213 -0.68 -9.80 -22.77
C ASN A 213 -1.22 -9.36 -21.41
N ILE A 214 -0.96 -8.11 -21.01
CA ILE A 214 -1.49 -7.53 -19.77
C ILE A 214 -3.03 -7.53 -19.79
N ARG A 215 -3.64 -7.18 -20.93
CA ARG A 215 -5.08 -7.27 -21.12
C ARG A 215 -5.58 -8.70 -20.97
N GLY A 216 -4.90 -9.66 -21.60
CA GLY A 216 -5.24 -11.08 -21.51
C GLY A 216 -5.27 -11.57 -20.05
N ARG A 217 -4.29 -11.18 -19.24
CA ARG A 217 -4.29 -11.45 -17.79
C ARG A 217 -5.53 -10.90 -17.10
N TYR A 218 -5.89 -9.64 -17.35
CA TYR A 218 -7.08 -9.05 -16.73
C TYR A 218 -8.39 -9.64 -17.25
N GLN A 219 -8.43 -10.11 -18.49
CA GLN A 219 -9.58 -10.87 -19.00
C GLN A 219 -9.78 -12.16 -18.20
N MET A 220 -8.70 -12.85 -17.84
CA MET A 220 -8.78 -14.03 -16.96
C MET A 220 -9.17 -13.64 -15.54
N ALA A 221 -8.57 -12.59 -14.98
CA ALA A 221 -8.86 -12.13 -13.62
C ALA A 221 -10.33 -11.68 -13.46
N PHE A 222 -10.92 -11.07 -14.49
CA PHE A 222 -12.31 -10.58 -14.47
C PHE A 222 -13.28 -11.46 -15.25
N ALA A 223 -12.90 -12.71 -15.55
CA ALA A 223 -13.79 -13.67 -16.20
C ALA A 223 -14.99 -14.00 -15.31
N GLU A 224 -16.11 -14.39 -15.94
CA GLU A 224 -17.27 -14.90 -15.21
C GLU A 224 -16.87 -16.12 -14.35
N GLY A 225 -17.25 -16.10 -13.07
CA GLY A 225 -16.87 -17.12 -12.09
C GLY A 225 -15.52 -16.91 -11.40
N SER A 226 -14.72 -15.92 -11.82
CA SER A 226 -13.50 -15.54 -11.09
C SER A 226 -13.85 -14.84 -9.78
N ALA A 227 -13.21 -15.24 -8.68
CA ALA A 227 -13.35 -14.57 -7.38
C ALA A 227 -12.85 -13.11 -7.41
N ALA A 228 -11.98 -12.77 -8.36
CA ALA A 228 -11.48 -11.41 -8.54
C ALA A 228 -12.48 -10.49 -9.27
N LEU A 229 -13.52 -11.01 -9.92
CA LEU A 229 -14.58 -10.18 -10.50
C LEU A 229 -15.39 -9.49 -9.39
N GLY A 230 -15.46 -8.15 -9.42
CA GLY A 230 -16.12 -7.37 -8.37
C GLY A 230 -15.33 -7.27 -7.06
N SER A 231 -14.08 -7.74 -7.06
CA SER A 231 -13.14 -7.53 -5.94
C SER A 231 -12.62 -6.10 -5.92
N ARG A 232 -11.96 -5.72 -4.83
CA ARG A 232 -11.23 -4.44 -4.69
C ARG A 232 -9.79 -4.67 -4.28
N ILE A 233 -8.94 -3.70 -4.56
CA ILE A 233 -7.59 -3.63 -4.02
C ILE A 233 -7.58 -2.63 -2.87
N ASP A 234 -7.10 -3.07 -1.72
CA ASP A 234 -6.72 -2.25 -0.58
C ASP A 234 -5.19 -2.19 -0.55
N SER A 235 -4.60 -1.00 -0.74
CA SER A 235 -3.15 -0.83 -0.81
C SER A 235 -2.67 0.39 -0.03
N SER A 236 -1.42 0.35 0.38
CA SER A 236 -0.73 1.44 1.06
C SER A 236 0.65 1.59 0.47
N ILE A 237 0.90 2.74 -0.18
CA ILE A 237 2.25 3.11 -0.65
C ILE A 237 3.17 3.21 0.56
N GLY A 238 4.22 2.41 0.56
CA GLY A 238 5.22 2.39 1.62
C GLY A 238 6.34 3.39 1.36
N GLY A 239 6.78 3.54 0.11
CA GLY A 239 7.87 4.45 -0.25
C GLY A 239 7.79 4.92 -1.70
N TYR A 240 8.34 6.10 -1.97
CA TYR A 240 8.40 6.74 -3.29
C TYR A 240 9.80 7.36 -3.49
N THR A 241 10.40 7.17 -4.66
CA THR A 241 11.61 7.90 -5.08
C THR A 241 11.41 8.44 -6.49
N ASP A 242 11.65 9.74 -6.65
CA ASP A 242 11.77 10.38 -7.96
C ASP A 242 13.14 10.06 -8.57
N LEU A 243 13.15 9.59 -9.80
CA LEU A 243 14.37 9.21 -10.54
C LEU A 243 14.75 10.24 -11.63
N GLY A 244 13.99 11.34 -11.74
CA GLY A 244 14.15 12.35 -12.78
C GLY A 244 13.42 12.01 -14.09
N ASP A 245 13.22 13.01 -14.95
CA ASP A 245 12.53 12.89 -16.25
C ASP A 245 11.12 12.27 -16.18
N GLY A 246 10.47 12.48 -15.03
CA GLY A 246 9.15 11.96 -14.70
C GLY A 246 9.17 10.49 -14.25
N TYR A 247 10.31 9.79 -14.27
CA TYR A 247 10.42 8.42 -13.80
C TYR A 247 10.40 8.34 -12.29
N PHE A 248 9.79 7.29 -11.75
CA PHE A 248 9.77 7.03 -10.32
C PHE A 248 9.71 5.54 -10.02
N ILE A 249 10.13 5.19 -8.81
CA ILE A 249 9.88 3.88 -8.21
C ILE A 249 9.02 4.03 -6.98
N TYR A 250 8.22 3.01 -6.71
CA TYR A 250 7.48 2.90 -5.47
C TYR A 250 7.40 1.47 -4.98
N ASP A 251 7.19 1.34 -3.67
CA ASP A 251 6.83 0.08 -3.03
C ASP A 251 5.51 0.26 -2.28
N ALA A 252 4.78 -0.83 -2.10
CA ALA A 252 3.50 -0.83 -1.42
C ALA A 252 3.22 -2.17 -0.76
N VAL A 253 2.35 -2.15 0.26
CA VAL A 253 1.67 -3.35 0.74
C VAL A 253 0.29 -3.35 0.11
N GLY A 254 -0.14 -4.48 -0.44
CA GLY A 254 -1.41 -4.63 -1.13
C GLY A 254 -2.20 -5.84 -0.65
N LYS A 255 -3.52 -5.75 -0.82
CA LYS A 255 -4.47 -6.81 -0.55
C LYS A 255 -5.59 -6.76 -1.58
N THR A 256 -5.90 -7.88 -2.21
CA THR A 256 -7.10 -8.03 -3.02
C THR A 256 -8.18 -8.69 -2.19
N VAL A 257 -9.35 -8.05 -2.10
CA VAL A 257 -10.48 -8.50 -1.29
C VAL A 257 -11.67 -8.77 -2.20
N SER A 258 -12.23 -9.98 -2.14
CA SER A 258 -13.39 -10.39 -2.93
C SER A 258 -14.63 -9.53 -2.60
N SER A 259 -15.65 -9.65 -3.44
CA SER A 259 -16.97 -9.03 -3.20
C SER A 259 -17.63 -9.54 -1.91
N GLU A 260 -17.26 -10.74 -1.44
CA GLU A 260 -17.74 -11.36 -0.20
C GLU A 260 -16.89 -10.98 1.02
N GLY A 261 -15.80 -10.22 0.83
CA GLY A 261 -14.91 -9.79 1.91
C GLY A 261 -13.74 -10.73 2.20
N GLU A 262 -13.55 -11.78 1.40
CA GLU A 262 -12.45 -12.73 1.55
C GLU A 262 -11.14 -12.18 1.00
N THR A 263 -10.02 -12.58 1.60
CA THR A 263 -8.69 -12.19 1.12
C THR A 263 -8.28 -13.12 -0.02
N LEU A 264 -8.23 -12.59 -1.25
CA LEU A 264 -7.78 -13.35 -2.42
C LEU A 264 -6.27 -13.33 -2.56
N TRP A 265 -5.66 -12.20 -2.20
CA TRP A 265 -4.23 -11.99 -2.25
C TRP A 265 -3.83 -10.95 -1.21
N GLN A 266 -2.66 -11.11 -0.62
CA GLN A 266 -2.02 -10.09 0.22
C GLN A 266 -0.52 -10.24 0.05
N GLY A 267 0.20 -9.14 -0.13
CA GLY A 267 1.64 -9.20 -0.32
C GLY A 267 2.29 -7.84 -0.55
N LEU A 268 3.56 -7.88 -0.95
CA LEU A 268 4.32 -6.70 -1.31
C LEU A 268 4.19 -6.41 -2.81
N MET A 269 4.18 -5.14 -3.16
CA MET A 269 4.17 -4.66 -4.54
C MET A 269 5.32 -3.70 -4.74
N ALA A 270 5.88 -3.72 -5.94
CA ALA A 270 6.85 -2.75 -6.42
C ALA A 270 6.43 -2.27 -7.80
N GLY A 271 6.70 -1.00 -8.10
CA GLY A 271 6.36 -0.43 -9.40
C GLY A 271 7.39 0.56 -9.88
N ILE A 272 7.62 0.53 -11.19
CA ILE A 272 8.36 1.53 -11.94
C ILE A 272 7.33 2.28 -12.78
N GLY A 273 7.22 3.58 -12.56
CA GLY A 273 6.30 4.42 -13.30
C GLY A 273 7.01 5.59 -13.97
N ARG A 274 6.27 6.25 -14.86
CA ARG A 274 6.64 7.55 -15.40
C ARG A 274 5.42 8.45 -15.48
N GLU A 275 5.58 9.69 -15.07
CA GLU A 275 4.60 10.74 -15.24
C GLU A 275 4.88 11.52 -16.52
N VAL A 276 3.85 11.65 -17.35
CA VAL A 276 3.87 12.46 -18.57
C VAL A 276 2.66 13.38 -18.51
N GLU A 277 2.89 14.69 -18.61
CA GLU A 277 1.83 15.71 -18.58
C GLU A 277 0.87 15.57 -17.37
N GLY A 278 1.41 15.27 -16.19
CA GLY A 278 0.63 15.11 -14.95
C GLY A 278 -0.12 13.77 -14.83
N THR A 279 0.07 12.84 -15.77
CA THR A 279 -0.55 11.51 -15.76
C THR A 279 0.51 10.44 -15.51
N PRO A 280 0.55 9.82 -14.31
CA PRO A 280 1.45 8.71 -14.03
C PRO A 280 0.92 7.40 -14.62
N LYS A 281 1.81 6.59 -15.20
CA LYS A 281 1.53 5.24 -15.69
C LYS A 281 2.67 4.28 -15.34
N LEU A 282 2.33 3.00 -15.25
CA LEU A 282 3.24 1.88 -15.02
C LEU A 282 4.03 1.55 -16.28
N ILE A 283 5.32 1.35 -16.07
CA ILE A 283 6.25 0.75 -17.04
C ILE A 283 6.60 -0.67 -16.57
N GLN A 284 6.71 -0.88 -15.26
CA GLN A 284 6.86 -2.20 -14.66
C GLN A 284 6.05 -2.31 -13.38
N PHE A 285 5.42 -3.45 -13.17
CA PHE A 285 4.78 -3.80 -11.90
C PHE A 285 5.24 -5.18 -11.46
N MET A 286 5.49 -5.33 -10.16
CA MET A 286 5.80 -6.61 -9.55
C MET A 286 4.96 -6.81 -8.30
N ALA A 287 4.46 -8.03 -8.12
CA ALA A 287 3.76 -8.46 -6.92
C ALA A 287 4.45 -9.70 -6.35
N HIS A 288 4.63 -9.70 -5.04
CA HIS A 288 5.29 -10.77 -4.30
C HIS A 288 4.30 -11.42 -3.35
N ASN A 289 4.21 -12.74 -3.42
CA ASN A 289 3.43 -13.53 -2.49
C ASN A 289 4.20 -13.71 -1.18
N PRO A 290 3.49 -13.73 -0.03
CA PRO A 290 4.05 -14.25 1.20
C PRO A 290 4.40 -15.72 0.98
N LEU A 291 5.52 -16.14 1.56
CA LEU A 291 5.94 -17.53 1.54
C LEU A 291 5.22 -18.30 2.66
N PRO A 292 4.67 -19.50 2.38
CA PRO A 292 4.24 -20.42 3.43
C PRO A 292 5.40 -20.78 4.36
N GLU A 293 5.10 -21.20 5.60
CA GLU A 293 6.13 -21.59 6.58
C GLU A 293 6.96 -22.80 6.11
N ASP A 294 6.33 -23.77 5.44
CA ASP A 294 6.96 -25.03 5.00
C ASP A 294 7.23 -25.07 3.48
N VAL A 295 7.71 -23.96 2.92
CA VAL A 295 7.97 -23.88 1.48
C VAL A 295 9.22 -24.69 1.08
N ASN A 296 9.08 -25.60 0.11
CA ASN A 296 10.21 -26.25 -0.52
C ASN A 296 10.77 -25.35 -1.65
N PHE A 297 12.08 -25.15 -1.66
CA PHE A 297 12.76 -24.40 -2.70
C PHE A 297 13.76 -25.23 -3.51
N LEU A 298 13.93 -26.50 -3.15
CA LEU A 298 14.80 -27.40 -3.87
C LEU A 298 14.05 -27.92 -5.12
N PRO A 299 14.60 -27.72 -6.32
CA PRO A 299 13.94 -28.19 -7.52
C PRO A 299 13.90 -29.73 -7.58
N PRO A 300 12.74 -30.35 -7.81
CA PRO A 300 12.61 -31.81 -7.83
C PRO A 300 13.26 -32.44 -9.07
N ASN A 301 13.35 -31.71 -10.19
CA ASN A 301 14.01 -32.15 -11.42
C ASN A 301 15.01 -31.10 -11.95
N PRO A 302 16.30 -31.23 -11.61
CA PRO A 302 17.34 -30.28 -12.03
C PRO A 302 17.53 -30.16 -13.55
N ASP A 303 17.30 -31.22 -14.32
CA ASP A 303 17.51 -31.21 -15.77
C ASP A 303 16.43 -30.40 -16.50
N GLU A 304 15.16 -30.56 -16.09
CA GLU A 304 14.06 -29.76 -16.62
C GLU A 304 14.20 -28.28 -16.27
N VAL A 305 14.66 -27.99 -15.04
CA VAL A 305 14.96 -26.62 -14.61
C VAL A 305 16.04 -26.00 -15.50
N ASN A 306 17.12 -26.73 -15.78
CA ASN A 306 18.15 -26.25 -16.70
C ASN A 306 17.61 -25.98 -18.10
N ALA A 307 16.83 -26.92 -18.65
CA ALA A 307 16.21 -26.75 -19.96
C ALA A 307 15.30 -25.51 -20.01
N MET A 308 14.52 -25.27 -18.94
CA MET A 308 13.70 -24.07 -18.81
C MET A 308 14.55 -22.81 -18.76
N LEU A 309 15.57 -22.75 -17.89
CA LEU A 309 16.46 -21.59 -17.78
C LEU A 309 17.19 -21.28 -19.08
N ASP A 310 17.60 -22.29 -19.84
CA ASP A 310 18.26 -22.15 -21.14
C ASP A 310 17.31 -21.69 -22.24
N SER A 311 16.00 -21.95 -22.09
CA SER A 311 14.95 -21.49 -23.01
C SER A 311 14.60 -20.02 -22.85
N LEU A 312 14.96 -19.40 -21.71
CA LEU A 312 14.67 -17.99 -21.45
C LEU A 312 15.38 -17.08 -22.47
N PRO A 313 14.69 -16.07 -23.02
CA PRO A 313 15.33 -15.11 -23.91
C PRO A 313 16.41 -14.37 -23.14
N ARG A 314 17.54 -14.06 -23.79
CA ARG A 314 18.64 -13.31 -23.17
C ARG A 314 18.76 -11.93 -23.80
N ALA A 315 18.92 -10.91 -22.96
CA ALA A 315 19.22 -9.56 -23.42
C ALA A 315 20.61 -9.52 -24.10
N THR A 316 20.67 -9.01 -25.33
CA THR A 316 21.91 -8.99 -26.12
C THR A 316 22.67 -7.67 -26.03
N ASP A 317 21.97 -6.56 -25.75
CA ASP A 317 22.51 -5.19 -25.82
C ASP A 317 22.48 -4.52 -24.43
N MET A 318 23.10 -5.17 -23.46
CA MET A 318 23.17 -4.67 -22.09
C MET A 318 24.38 -3.75 -21.87
N ASP A 319 24.20 -2.74 -21.03
CA ASP A 319 25.31 -1.88 -20.60
C ASP A 319 26.40 -2.71 -19.90
N PRO A 320 27.68 -2.60 -20.32
CA PRO A 320 28.78 -3.33 -19.71
C PRO A 320 28.93 -3.10 -18.20
N ALA A 321 28.53 -1.92 -17.70
CA ALA A 321 28.56 -1.62 -16.27
C ALA A 321 27.53 -2.44 -15.48
N LEU A 322 26.37 -2.75 -16.09
CA LEU A 322 25.39 -3.66 -15.49
C LEU A 322 25.90 -5.10 -15.50
N ALA A 323 26.52 -5.55 -16.59
CA ALA A 323 27.16 -6.88 -16.63
C ALA A 323 28.23 -7.02 -15.53
N ALA A 324 29.06 -5.98 -15.36
CA ALA A 324 30.08 -5.95 -14.32
C ALA A 324 29.48 -5.93 -12.91
N HIS A 325 28.37 -5.21 -12.70
CA HIS A 325 27.63 -5.21 -11.43
C HIS A 325 27.11 -6.60 -11.08
N LEU A 326 26.43 -7.29 -12.01
CA LEU A 326 25.93 -8.65 -11.77
C LEU A 326 27.07 -9.62 -11.46
N GLY A 327 28.24 -9.46 -12.11
CA GLY A 327 29.45 -10.22 -11.80
C GLY A 327 29.93 -10.00 -10.36
N ARG A 328 30.01 -8.74 -9.92
CA ARG A 328 30.41 -8.40 -8.54
C ARG A 328 29.40 -8.90 -7.50
N MET A 329 28.11 -8.78 -7.78
CA MET A 329 27.04 -9.38 -6.95
C MET A 329 27.24 -10.90 -6.80
N SER A 330 27.49 -11.60 -7.91
CA SER A 330 27.76 -13.04 -7.90
C SER A 330 29.03 -13.40 -7.13
N GLU A 331 30.11 -12.62 -7.25
CA GLU A 331 31.38 -12.83 -6.53
C GLU A 331 31.23 -12.58 -5.02
N ALA A 332 30.58 -11.49 -4.65
CA ALA A 332 30.29 -11.15 -3.25
C ALA A 332 29.39 -12.20 -2.60
N TRP A 333 28.38 -12.70 -3.34
CA TRP A 333 27.53 -13.80 -2.89
C TRP A 333 28.33 -15.08 -2.65
N GLN A 334 29.16 -15.49 -3.61
CA GLN A 334 30.01 -16.69 -3.54
C GLN A 334 31.04 -16.64 -2.41
N SER A 335 31.54 -15.44 -2.09
CA SER A 335 32.51 -15.23 -1.02
C SER A 335 31.86 -14.99 0.35
N HIS A 336 30.53 -14.91 0.42
CA HIS A 336 29.77 -14.54 1.61
C HIS A 336 30.22 -13.18 2.20
N ASP A 337 30.61 -12.26 1.31
CA ASP A 337 31.12 -10.95 1.68
C ASP A 337 29.96 -9.95 1.71
N LEU A 338 29.41 -9.74 2.91
CA LEU A 338 28.33 -8.78 3.12
C LEU A 338 28.77 -7.34 2.80
N ASP A 339 30.02 -6.97 3.05
CA ASP A 339 30.51 -5.62 2.74
C ASP A 339 30.57 -5.40 1.23
N ALA A 340 31.10 -6.37 0.49
CA ALA A 340 31.13 -6.32 -0.96
C ALA A 340 29.71 -6.35 -1.58
N LEU A 341 28.76 -7.08 -1.00
CA LEU A 341 27.35 -6.98 -1.41
C LEU A 341 26.80 -5.58 -1.18
N MET A 342 27.07 -4.98 -0.01
CA MET A 342 26.56 -3.65 0.29
C MET A 342 27.12 -2.57 -0.62
N ASP A 343 28.34 -2.72 -1.11
CA ASP A 343 28.95 -1.80 -2.09
C ASP A 343 28.19 -1.75 -3.43
N GLU A 344 27.37 -2.76 -3.73
CA GLU A 344 26.59 -2.84 -4.97
C GLU A 344 25.20 -2.18 -4.88
N PHE A 345 24.81 -1.67 -3.70
CA PHE A 345 23.58 -0.91 -3.48
C PHE A 345 23.84 0.60 -3.41
N CYS A 346 22.82 1.39 -3.79
CA CYS A 346 22.76 2.82 -3.46
C CYS A 346 22.41 3.00 -1.98
N ASP A 347 22.76 4.16 -1.42
CA ASP A 347 22.42 4.54 -0.05
C ASP A 347 20.91 4.63 0.20
N ASP A 348 20.17 5.10 -0.82
CA ASP A 348 18.71 5.20 -0.87
C ASP A 348 18.01 3.94 -1.42
N ALA A 349 18.74 2.82 -1.55
CA ALA A 349 18.19 1.60 -2.12
C ALA A 349 17.07 1.00 -1.26
N ARG A 350 16.25 0.17 -1.89
CA ARG A 350 15.22 -0.64 -1.23
C ARG A 350 15.17 -2.05 -1.78
N MET A 351 14.76 -2.99 -0.94
CA MET A 351 14.44 -4.36 -1.33
C MET A 351 12.96 -4.64 -1.10
N VAL A 352 12.33 -5.19 -2.14
CA VAL A 352 10.98 -5.75 -2.11
C VAL A 352 11.10 -7.22 -2.43
N THR A 353 11.18 -8.04 -1.39
CA THR A 353 11.45 -9.46 -1.52
C THR A 353 10.40 -10.29 -0.80
N ASP A 354 10.27 -11.54 -1.21
CA ASP A 354 9.42 -12.52 -0.55
C ASP A 354 9.92 -12.84 0.87
N GLY A 355 9.01 -13.34 1.72
CA GLY A 355 9.34 -13.63 3.13
C GLY A 355 9.43 -12.40 4.05
N SER A 356 9.35 -11.18 3.52
CA SER A 356 9.22 -9.96 4.34
C SER A 356 7.78 -9.46 4.40
N LEU A 357 7.38 -8.93 5.57
CA LEU A 357 6.09 -8.24 5.74
C LEU A 357 6.12 -6.79 5.22
N PHE A 358 7.30 -6.20 5.09
CA PHE A 358 7.49 -4.81 4.68
C PHE A 358 8.72 -4.65 3.77
N PRO A 359 8.73 -3.68 2.86
CA PRO A 359 9.92 -3.33 2.08
C PRO A 359 11.08 -2.91 2.99
N VAL A 360 12.28 -3.43 2.73
CA VAL A 360 13.50 -3.07 3.45
C VAL A 360 14.09 -1.84 2.76
N ARG A 361 14.40 -0.77 3.52
CA ARG A 361 14.84 0.51 2.94
C ARG A 361 16.13 1.00 3.57
N GLY A 362 16.96 1.63 2.73
CA GLY A 362 18.24 2.18 3.10
C GLY A 362 19.30 1.09 3.32
N LEU A 363 20.56 1.50 3.20
CA LEU A 363 21.70 0.59 3.28
C LEU A 363 21.75 -0.18 4.61
N ASP A 364 21.43 0.46 5.73
CA ASP A 364 21.43 -0.18 7.06
C ASP A 364 20.37 -1.27 7.17
N GLY A 365 19.16 -1.02 6.65
CA GLY A 365 18.09 -2.00 6.64
C GLY A 365 18.44 -3.20 5.76
N ILE A 366 18.99 -2.95 4.58
CA ILE A 366 19.41 -4.00 3.64
C ILE A 366 20.53 -4.84 4.24
N ARG A 367 21.54 -4.20 4.86
CA ARG A 367 22.64 -4.88 5.54
C ARG A 367 22.13 -5.79 6.65
N ALA A 368 21.20 -5.31 7.47
CA ALA A 368 20.60 -6.12 8.53
C ALA A 368 19.87 -7.34 7.94
N HIS A 369 19.04 -7.12 6.93
CA HIS A 369 18.28 -8.18 6.27
C HIS A 369 19.17 -9.26 5.62
N LEU A 370 20.15 -8.85 4.81
CA LEU A 370 21.09 -9.77 4.17
C LEU A 370 22.03 -10.44 5.18
N GLY A 371 22.43 -9.72 6.24
CA GLY A 371 23.25 -10.27 7.33
C GLY A 371 22.52 -11.38 8.09
N ASP A 372 21.25 -11.16 8.44
CA ASP A 372 20.41 -12.16 9.10
C ASP A 372 20.24 -13.40 8.20
N PHE A 373 19.97 -13.19 6.91
CA PHE A 373 19.91 -14.28 5.93
C PHE A 373 21.23 -15.06 5.88
N MET A 374 22.37 -14.39 5.73
CA MET A 374 23.68 -15.03 5.66
C MET A 374 24.07 -15.79 6.92
N ALA A 375 23.65 -15.30 8.09
CA ALA A 375 23.89 -15.96 9.37
C ALA A 375 23.03 -17.22 9.56
N ALA A 376 21.89 -17.31 8.88
CA ALA A 376 21.00 -18.47 8.91
C ALA A 376 21.44 -19.61 7.97
N ILE A 377 22.39 -19.34 7.06
CA ILE A 377 22.91 -20.37 6.13
C ILE A 377 23.78 -21.37 6.90
N GLU A 378 23.37 -22.64 6.90
CA GLU A 378 24.12 -23.74 7.52
C GLU A 378 25.48 -23.99 6.84
N ASP A 379 26.49 -24.41 7.63
CA ASP A 379 27.87 -24.61 7.17
C ASP A 379 27.99 -25.69 6.06
N ASP A 380 27.10 -26.67 6.05
CA ASP A 380 27.05 -27.76 5.06
C ASP A 380 26.09 -27.50 3.91
N SER A 381 25.46 -26.33 3.86
CA SER A 381 24.63 -25.92 2.73
C SER A 381 25.44 -25.85 1.41
N GLU A 382 24.78 -26.09 0.29
CA GLU A 382 25.39 -25.91 -1.04
C GLU A 382 25.88 -24.47 -1.26
N PHE A 383 25.24 -23.50 -0.59
CA PHE A 383 25.68 -22.11 -0.57
C PHE A 383 27.11 -21.97 -0.03
N LYS A 384 27.46 -22.65 1.07
CA LYS A 384 28.80 -22.61 1.68
C LYS A 384 29.82 -23.52 0.98
N ARG A 385 29.36 -24.51 0.21
CA ARG A 385 30.21 -25.48 -0.50
C ARG A 385 30.66 -25.02 -1.89
N GLY A 386 30.68 -23.71 -2.14
CA GLY A 386 31.15 -23.12 -3.39
C GLY A 386 30.06 -23.02 -4.47
N GLY A 387 28.80 -22.94 -4.06
CA GLY A 387 27.69 -22.71 -4.98
C GLY A 387 27.78 -21.34 -5.65
N LYS A 388 27.32 -21.27 -6.90
CA LYS A 388 27.44 -20.09 -7.77
C LYS A 388 26.10 -19.44 -8.02
N LEU A 389 26.01 -18.11 -7.83
CA LEU A 389 24.86 -17.31 -8.26
C LEU A 389 25.05 -16.85 -9.71
N ASP A 390 24.12 -17.21 -10.59
CA ASP A 390 24.08 -16.79 -11.99
C ASP A 390 22.82 -15.98 -12.26
N TYR A 391 22.98 -14.89 -13.03
CA TYR A 391 21.88 -14.08 -13.54
C TYR A 391 21.62 -14.37 -15.02
N ILE A 392 20.35 -14.52 -15.37
CA ILE A 392 19.84 -14.67 -16.73
C ILE A 392 18.95 -13.46 -16.99
N VAL A 393 19.56 -12.41 -17.53
CA VAL A 393 18.86 -11.15 -17.86
C VAL A 393 18.02 -11.36 -19.12
N THR A 394 16.71 -11.26 -18.98
CA THR A 394 15.77 -11.47 -20.10
C THR A 394 15.30 -10.15 -20.71
N GLY A 395 15.42 -9.04 -19.99
CA GLY A 395 15.20 -7.70 -20.51
C GLY A 395 16.06 -6.65 -19.83
N TYR A 396 16.54 -5.70 -20.63
CA TYR A 396 17.30 -4.53 -20.19
C TYR A 396 16.75 -3.30 -20.92
N HIS A 397 16.41 -2.26 -20.17
CA HIS A 397 15.80 -1.05 -20.71
C HIS A 397 16.37 0.19 -20.01
N PRO A 398 17.16 1.03 -20.71
CA PRO A 398 17.52 2.36 -20.24
C PRO A 398 16.26 3.19 -20.00
N MET A 399 16.23 3.96 -18.90
CA MET A 399 15.11 4.83 -18.54
C MET A 399 15.45 6.30 -18.79
N ASN A 400 16.61 6.73 -18.28
CA ASN A 400 17.19 8.04 -18.51
C ASN A 400 18.73 7.95 -18.47
N ASP A 401 19.42 9.09 -18.48
CA ASP A 401 20.90 9.12 -18.50
C ASP A 401 21.56 8.43 -17.30
N LEU A 402 20.83 8.28 -16.19
CA LEU A 402 21.34 7.71 -14.94
C LEU A 402 20.72 6.37 -14.57
N HIS A 403 19.54 6.02 -15.08
CA HIS A 403 18.79 4.87 -14.60
C HIS A 403 18.47 3.89 -15.72
N ALA A 404 18.47 2.61 -15.35
CA ALA A 404 17.99 1.53 -16.20
C ALA A 404 17.23 0.51 -15.35
N ARG A 405 16.30 -0.20 -15.98
CA ARG A 405 15.65 -1.38 -15.39
C ARG A 405 16.14 -2.64 -16.07
N ALA A 406 16.27 -3.71 -15.31
CA ALA A 406 16.52 -5.03 -15.86
C ALA A 406 15.73 -6.08 -15.09
N TYR A 407 15.28 -7.10 -15.80
CA TYR A 407 14.52 -8.20 -15.23
C TYR A 407 14.97 -9.52 -15.83
N GLY A 408 14.67 -10.60 -15.13
CA GLY A 408 15.04 -11.94 -15.56
C GLY A 408 14.98 -12.96 -14.43
N ALA A 409 15.82 -13.98 -14.56
CA ALA A 409 15.96 -15.05 -13.58
C ALA A 409 17.33 -14.98 -12.91
N TRP A 410 17.42 -15.47 -11.68
CA TRP A 410 18.64 -15.83 -11.00
C TRP A 410 18.58 -17.30 -10.58
N VAL A 411 19.74 -17.95 -10.52
CA VAL A 411 19.86 -19.34 -10.09
C VAL A 411 21.14 -19.53 -9.28
N VAL A 412 21.04 -20.25 -8.18
CA VAL A 412 22.16 -20.76 -7.42
C VAL A 412 22.40 -22.19 -7.85
N ARG A 413 23.65 -22.50 -8.17
CA ARG A 413 24.09 -23.82 -8.63
C ARG A 413 25.09 -24.44 -7.66
N THR A 414 25.16 -25.76 -7.58
CA THR A 414 26.27 -26.46 -6.94
C THR A 414 27.58 -26.22 -7.68
N ALA A 415 28.71 -26.64 -7.10
CA ALA A 415 30.01 -26.60 -7.76
C ALA A 415 30.03 -27.42 -9.08
N GLU A 416 29.22 -28.47 -9.16
CA GLU A 416 29.05 -29.32 -10.35
C GLU A 416 28.07 -28.74 -11.38
N GLY A 417 27.39 -27.63 -11.05
CA GLY A 417 26.51 -26.89 -11.96
C GLY A 417 25.02 -27.20 -11.86
N SER A 418 24.60 -28.10 -10.96
CA SER A 418 23.19 -28.43 -10.75
C SER A 418 22.44 -27.28 -10.07
N PRO A 419 21.24 -26.88 -10.52
CA PRO A 419 20.43 -25.85 -9.86
C PRO A 419 19.95 -26.31 -8.48
N VAL A 420 20.05 -25.43 -7.49
CA VAL A 420 19.68 -25.68 -6.08
C VAL A 420 18.58 -24.72 -5.63
N PHE A 421 18.62 -23.49 -6.11
CA PHE A 421 17.73 -22.42 -5.68
C PHE A 421 17.58 -21.43 -6.83
N MET A 422 16.39 -20.87 -7.05
CA MET A 422 16.18 -19.95 -8.17
C MET A 422 14.98 -19.03 -7.96
N GLY A 423 14.94 -17.95 -8.73
CA GLY A 423 13.89 -16.97 -8.63
C GLY A 423 13.98 -15.90 -9.70
N GLY A 424 12.93 -15.09 -9.82
CA GLY A 424 12.91 -13.94 -10.70
C GLY A 424 13.47 -12.69 -10.04
N PHE A 425 13.80 -11.69 -10.86
CA PHE A 425 14.08 -10.33 -10.41
C PHE A 425 13.54 -9.28 -11.39
N GLY A 426 13.28 -8.07 -10.89
CA GLY A 426 12.81 -6.93 -11.66
C GLY A 426 13.39 -5.61 -11.14
N ASN A 427 14.70 -5.44 -11.27
CA ASN A 427 15.44 -4.44 -10.52
C ASN A 427 15.59 -3.12 -11.28
N VAL A 428 15.84 -2.05 -10.51
CA VAL A 428 16.23 -0.74 -11.03
C VAL A 428 17.63 -0.42 -10.56
N TYR A 429 18.42 0.08 -11.50
CA TYR A 429 19.82 0.41 -11.31
C TYR A 429 20.04 1.90 -11.55
N ARG A 430 20.97 2.47 -10.79
CA ARG A 430 21.46 3.84 -10.95
C ARG A 430 22.94 3.82 -11.28
N ARG A 431 23.34 4.65 -12.24
CA ARG A 431 24.73 4.91 -12.58
C ARG A 431 25.36 5.80 -11.52
N VAL A 432 26.42 5.31 -10.88
CA VAL A 432 27.22 6.02 -9.88
C VAL A 432 28.66 6.00 -10.37
N GLY A 433 29.09 7.10 -11.02
CA GLY A 433 30.36 7.13 -11.75
C GLY A 433 30.32 6.18 -12.96
N ASP A 434 31.29 5.28 -13.05
CA ASP A 434 31.39 4.25 -14.09
C ASP A 434 30.60 2.97 -13.76
N GLN A 435 30.12 2.82 -12.53
CA GLN A 435 29.40 1.65 -12.05
C GLN A 435 27.88 1.81 -12.17
N MET A 436 27.18 0.68 -12.31
CA MET A 436 25.76 0.56 -11.98
C MET A 436 25.61 -0.02 -10.58
N LYS A 437 24.66 0.49 -9.81
CA LYS A 437 24.29 0.02 -8.47
C LYS A 437 22.78 -0.12 -8.33
N VAL A 438 22.32 -0.96 -7.44
CA VAL A 438 20.88 -1.18 -7.22
C VAL A 438 20.26 0.00 -6.47
N VAL A 439 19.13 0.51 -6.97
CA VAL A 439 18.25 1.45 -6.22
C VAL A 439 16.94 0.77 -5.80
N MET A 440 16.48 -0.21 -6.58
CA MET A 440 15.37 -1.08 -6.17
C MET A 440 15.72 -2.51 -6.55
N ASP A 441 15.85 -3.37 -5.54
CA ASP A 441 15.85 -4.80 -5.68
C ASP A 441 14.42 -5.31 -5.51
N ALA A 442 13.98 -6.14 -6.43
CA ALA A 442 12.68 -6.77 -6.37
C ALA A 442 12.78 -8.20 -6.90
N GLY A 443 13.44 -9.02 -6.09
CA GLY A 443 13.60 -10.45 -6.29
C GLY A 443 12.52 -11.26 -5.58
N GLY A 444 12.22 -12.43 -6.13
CA GLY A 444 11.41 -13.43 -5.43
C GLY A 444 11.84 -14.83 -5.81
N THR A 445 11.73 -15.74 -4.86
CA THR A 445 12.14 -17.13 -4.99
C THR A 445 10.99 -17.98 -5.52
N VAL A 446 11.31 -18.96 -6.36
CA VAL A 446 10.33 -19.92 -6.87
C VAL A 446 10.13 -21.05 -5.87
N PRO A 447 8.91 -21.24 -5.33
CA PRO A 447 8.57 -22.43 -4.56
C PRO A 447 8.42 -23.62 -5.51
N PHE A 448 8.87 -24.79 -5.06
CA PHE A 448 8.73 -26.07 -5.76
C PHE A 448 7.86 -27.03 -4.96
N PRO A 449 7.11 -27.94 -5.62
CA PRO A 449 6.55 -29.10 -4.94
C PRO A 449 7.69 -29.99 -4.43
N THR A 450 7.40 -30.80 -3.41
CA THR A 450 8.28 -31.88 -2.97
C THR A 450 8.44 -32.93 -4.09
N ALA A 451 9.47 -33.79 -3.97
CA ALA A 451 9.68 -34.86 -4.96
C ALA A 451 8.48 -35.82 -5.06
N GLU A 452 7.82 -36.11 -3.93
CA GLU A 452 6.61 -36.95 -3.88
C GLU A 452 5.44 -36.27 -4.58
N GLU A 453 5.15 -35.00 -4.26
CA GLU A 453 4.09 -34.22 -4.92
C GLU A 453 4.36 -34.08 -6.42
N TRP A 454 5.62 -33.92 -6.83
CA TRP A 454 6.00 -33.87 -8.23
C TRP A 454 5.70 -35.19 -8.96
N GLU A 455 6.06 -36.34 -8.38
CA GLU A 455 5.74 -37.66 -8.95
C GLU A 455 4.23 -37.87 -9.09
N GLU A 456 3.44 -37.44 -8.09
CA GLU A 456 1.98 -37.48 -8.14
C GLU A 456 1.41 -36.60 -9.24
N MET A 457 1.93 -35.38 -9.40
CA MET A 457 1.52 -34.46 -10.47
C MET A 457 1.80 -35.04 -11.86
N GLN A 458 2.99 -35.61 -12.06
CA GLN A 458 3.36 -36.25 -13.34
C GLN A 458 2.47 -37.46 -13.64
N ALA A 459 2.16 -38.28 -12.63
CA ALA A 459 1.22 -39.40 -12.78
C ALA A 459 -0.20 -38.94 -13.13
N ALA A 460 -0.68 -37.85 -12.52
CA ALA A 460 -1.98 -37.27 -12.82
C ALA A 460 -2.06 -36.69 -14.24
N GLU A 461 -1.01 -36.00 -14.70
CA GLU A 461 -0.94 -35.47 -16.06
C GLU A 461 -0.89 -36.59 -17.12
N ALA A 462 -0.09 -37.63 -16.88
CA ALA A 462 -0.06 -38.81 -17.75
C ALA A 462 -1.44 -39.49 -17.84
N ALA A 463 -2.12 -39.66 -16.70
CA ALA A 463 -3.47 -40.23 -16.66
C ALA A 463 -4.52 -39.36 -17.38
N ALA A 464 -4.37 -38.03 -17.35
CA ALA A 464 -5.24 -37.09 -18.05
C ALA A 464 -5.01 -37.06 -19.57
N GLN A 465 -3.82 -37.44 -20.04
CA GLN A 465 -3.51 -37.57 -21.47
C GLN A 465 -3.95 -38.92 -22.07
N GLU A 466 -4.19 -39.93 -21.23
CA GLU A 466 -4.67 -41.26 -21.63
C GLU A 466 -6.20 -41.41 -21.66
N GLY A 467 -6.96 -40.41 -21.18
CA GLY A 467 -8.44 -40.36 -21.17
C GLY A 467 -9.00 -39.32 -22.12
#